data_AF-A0A2E8KZM8-F1
#
_entry.id   AF-A0A2E8KZM8-F1
#
_cell.length_a   1.000
_cell.length_b   1.000
_cell.length_c   1.000
_cell.angle_alpha   90.00
_cell.angle_beta   90.00
_cell.angle_gamma   90.00
#
_symmetry.space_group_name_H-M   'P 1'
#
loop_
_entity.id
_entity.type
_entity.pdbx_description
1 polymer ?
#
loop_
_entity_poly.entity_id
_entity_poly.type
_entity_poly.pdbx_seq_one_letter_code
_entity_poly.pdbx_strand_id
1 'polypeptide(L)'
;VDSLAVWEGKRPEKRKEESTGKFDSKTAKKADKLARQLSPQGVIMRIDLDEEHWLSFGLGSDVPIMVDNSYSYVSKDNSDVAGRFANYDNVKISGILWPEARERWANSVYCARESVGKGQVIIFATDPNFRAYFYGGERMLLNAILLGPGFGTRQTVEF
;
A
#
# COMPACT_ATOMS: atom_id res chain seq x y z
N VAL A 1 -5.85 26.07 -0.57
CA VAL A 1 -5.10 24.90 -0.04
C VAL A 1 -4.66 25.27 1.36
N ASP A 2 -5.05 24.48 2.36
CA ASP A 2 -4.57 24.68 3.72
C ASP A 2 -3.13 24.14 3.81
N SER A 3 -2.15 25.05 3.88
CA SER A 3 -0.73 24.69 3.96
C SER A 3 -0.40 23.98 5.28
N LEU A 4 -1.06 24.33 6.39
CA LEU A 4 -0.84 23.70 7.68
C LEU A 4 -1.22 22.22 7.66
N ALA A 5 -2.34 21.86 7.04
CA ALA A 5 -2.77 20.46 6.94
C ALA A 5 -1.77 19.56 6.18
N VAL A 6 -1.08 20.12 5.18
CA VAL A 6 -0.01 19.41 4.44
C VAL A 6 1.16 19.10 5.36
N TRP A 7 1.61 20.10 6.12
CA TRP A 7 2.75 19.99 7.05
C TRP A 7 2.44 19.20 8.32
N GLU A 8 1.40 19.58 9.06
CA GLU A 8 1.05 19.00 10.37
C GLU A 8 0.49 17.59 10.28
N GLY A 9 -0.03 17.17 9.12
CA GLY A 9 -0.54 15.81 8.97
C GLY A 9 -1.99 15.60 9.43
N LYS A 10 -2.60 16.58 10.12
CA LYS A 10 -3.96 16.46 10.65
C LYS A 10 -4.99 16.30 9.54
N ARG A 11 -6.05 15.54 9.84
CA ARG A 11 -7.18 15.39 8.92
C ARG A 11 -7.93 16.72 8.85
N PRO A 12 -8.10 17.33 7.66
CA PRO A 12 -8.95 18.49 7.54
C PRO A 12 -10.38 18.10 7.92
N GLU A 13 -11.10 18.98 8.61
CA GLU A 13 -12.49 18.73 8.97
C GLU A 13 -13.31 18.46 7.70
N LYS A 14 -13.93 17.28 7.61
CA LYS A 14 -14.74 16.91 6.46
C LYS A 14 -15.93 17.86 6.34
N ARG A 15 -15.99 18.64 5.26
CA ARG A 15 -17.28 19.17 4.78
C ARG A 15 -18.19 17.97 4.52
N LYS A 16 -19.36 17.93 5.16
CA LYS A 16 -20.37 16.89 4.95
C LYS A 16 -20.76 16.87 3.47
N GLU A 17 -20.25 15.90 2.72
CA GLU A 17 -20.78 15.56 1.40
C GLU A 17 -21.76 14.40 1.57
N GLU A 18 -23.02 14.66 1.25
CA GLU A 18 -24.10 13.68 1.26
C GLU A 18 -23.88 12.65 0.13
N SER A 19 -23.40 11.45 0.45
CA SER A 19 -23.18 10.41 -0.55
C SER A 19 -24.49 9.65 -0.84
N THR A 20 -25.40 10.27 -1.58
CA THR A 20 -26.57 9.61 -2.20
C THR A 20 -26.65 9.89 -3.71
N GLY A 21 -25.53 9.71 -4.42
CA GLY A 21 -25.46 9.86 -5.88
C GLY A 21 -25.14 8.54 -6.59
N LYS A 22 -25.84 8.24 -7.69
CA LYS A 22 -25.53 7.12 -8.61
C LYS A 22 -24.10 7.24 -9.14
N PHE A 23 -23.39 6.12 -9.30
CA PHE A 23 -22.01 6.08 -9.79
C PHE A 23 -21.92 6.55 -11.25
N ASP A 24 -21.45 7.77 -11.47
CA ASP A 24 -21.18 8.31 -12.81
C ASP A 24 -19.71 8.09 -13.22
N SER A 25 -19.52 7.33 -14.30
CA SER A 25 -18.20 6.99 -14.85
C SER A 25 -17.37 8.21 -15.27
N LYS A 26 -17.98 9.31 -15.73
CA LYS A 26 -17.25 10.51 -16.15
C LYS A 26 -16.72 11.28 -14.96
N THR A 27 -17.52 11.40 -13.90
CA THR A 27 -17.11 12.04 -12.65
C THR A 27 -16.03 11.24 -11.94
N ALA A 28 -16.16 9.91 -11.87
CA ALA A 28 -15.13 9.03 -11.31
C ALA A 28 -13.78 9.15 -12.04
N LYS A 29 -13.78 9.22 -13.38
CA LYS A 29 -12.55 9.42 -14.18
C LYS A 29 -11.86 10.76 -13.91
N LYS A 30 -12.64 11.83 -13.69
CA LYS A 30 -12.10 13.15 -13.34
C LYS A 30 -11.49 13.14 -11.94
N ALA A 31 -12.19 12.55 -10.96
CA ALA A 31 -11.70 12.41 -9.60
C ALA A 31 -10.40 11.58 -9.55
N ASP A 32 -10.35 10.46 -10.29
CA ASP A 32 -9.13 9.66 -10.37
C ASP A 32 -7.97 10.43 -11.05
N LYS A 33 -8.25 11.19 -12.11
CA LYS A 33 -7.23 12.03 -12.77
C LYS A 33 -6.65 13.06 -11.81
N LEU A 34 -7.50 13.75 -11.04
CA LEU A 34 -7.07 14.71 -10.02
C LEU A 34 -6.21 14.03 -8.95
N ALA A 35 -6.65 12.89 -8.44
CA ALA A 35 -5.93 12.18 -7.40
C ALA A 35 -4.57 11.64 -7.88
N ARG A 36 -4.43 11.27 -9.16
CA ARG A 36 -3.13 10.95 -9.77
C ARG A 36 -2.21 12.16 -9.87
N GLN A 37 -2.73 13.37 -10.10
CA GLN A 37 -1.91 14.59 -10.09
C GLN A 37 -1.39 14.92 -8.69
N LEU A 38 -2.12 14.54 -7.65
CA LEU A 38 -1.76 14.75 -6.25
C LEU A 38 -0.99 13.56 -5.66
N SER A 39 -0.53 12.61 -6.48
CA SER A 39 0.17 11.43 -6.00
C SER A 39 1.45 11.78 -5.23
N PRO A 40 1.78 11.01 -4.19
CA PRO A 40 3.07 11.16 -3.51
C PRO A 40 4.23 10.94 -4.49
N GLN A 41 5.29 11.72 -4.30
CA GLN A 41 6.54 11.60 -5.06
C GLN A 41 7.68 11.71 -4.05
N GLY A 42 8.32 10.58 -3.74
CA GLY A 42 9.42 10.53 -2.77
C GLY A 42 8.99 10.70 -1.32
N VAL A 43 7.77 10.27 -0.96
CA VAL A 43 7.25 10.33 0.41
C VAL A 43 7.61 9.03 1.12
N ILE A 44 8.09 9.11 2.37
CA ILE A 44 8.28 7.92 3.19
C ILE A 44 6.99 7.66 3.95
N MET A 45 6.39 6.51 3.69
CA MET A 45 5.15 6.08 4.31
C MET A 45 5.34 4.85 5.20
N ARG A 46 4.54 4.78 6.25
CA ARG A 46 4.49 3.65 7.18
C ARG A 46 3.58 2.57 6.62
N ILE A 47 4.08 1.34 6.61
CA ILE A 47 3.31 0.15 6.27
C ILE A 47 3.21 -0.69 7.54
N ASP A 48 1.98 -0.92 7.96
CA ASP A 48 1.67 -1.85 9.03
C ASP A 48 1.68 -3.27 8.43
N LEU A 49 2.47 -4.16 9.02
CA LEU A 49 2.67 -5.53 8.57
C LEU A 49 1.84 -6.50 9.41
N ASP A 50 1.42 -7.58 8.76
CA ASP A 50 0.91 -8.77 9.46
C ASP A 50 2.09 -9.65 9.87
N GLU A 51 2.36 -9.73 11.17
CA GLU A 51 3.47 -10.52 11.73
C GLU A 51 3.28 -12.03 11.53
N GLU A 52 2.03 -12.50 11.39
CA GLU A 52 1.74 -13.92 11.18
C GLU A 52 1.98 -14.34 9.72
N HIS A 53 1.98 -13.38 8.80
CA HIS A 53 2.18 -13.66 7.39
C HIS A 53 3.67 -13.94 7.09
N TRP A 54 3.92 -15.05 6.39
CA TRP A 54 5.28 -15.50 6.03
C TRP A 54 6.14 -14.51 5.22
N LEU A 55 5.54 -13.53 4.54
CA LEU A 55 6.26 -12.47 3.83
C LEU A 55 6.90 -11.47 4.81
N SER A 56 6.35 -11.37 6.02
CA SER A 56 6.78 -10.47 7.08
C SER A 56 7.79 -11.11 8.04
N PHE A 57 8.19 -12.37 7.82
CA PHE A 57 9.10 -13.05 8.74
C PHE A 57 10.44 -12.33 8.89
N GLY A 58 10.86 -12.12 10.14
CA GLY A 58 12.07 -11.37 10.48
C GLY A 58 11.91 -9.85 10.40
N LEU A 59 10.70 -9.35 10.17
CA LEU A 59 10.32 -7.94 10.29
C LEU A 59 9.54 -7.72 11.60
N GLY A 60 9.41 -6.45 12.00
CA GLY A 60 8.54 -6.06 13.11
C GLY A 60 7.12 -5.73 12.65
N SER A 61 6.36 -5.07 13.52
CA SER A 61 4.98 -4.64 13.27
C SER A 61 4.80 -3.69 12.08
N ASP A 62 5.85 -2.96 11.70
CA ASP A 62 5.79 -1.99 10.61
C ASP A 62 7.15 -1.74 9.96
N VAL A 63 7.10 -1.27 8.72
CA VAL A 63 8.28 -0.87 7.95
C VAL A 63 8.08 0.47 7.24
N PRO A 64 9.10 1.34 7.22
CA PRO A 64 9.10 2.54 6.40
C PRO A 64 9.47 2.19 4.95
N ILE A 65 8.73 2.70 3.98
CA ILE A 65 9.03 2.54 2.55
C ILE A 65 8.80 3.86 1.81
N MET A 66 9.66 4.13 0.83
CA MET A 66 9.51 5.27 -0.07
C MET A 66 8.51 4.96 -1.17
N VAL A 67 7.57 5.88 -1.36
CA VAL A 67 6.54 5.80 -2.37
C VAL A 67 6.74 6.89 -3.41
N ASP A 68 6.79 6.46 -4.67
CA ASP A 68 7.03 7.28 -5.85
C ASP A 68 6.00 7.02 -6.97
N ASN A 69 4.91 6.31 -6.68
CA ASN A 69 3.90 5.95 -7.66
C ASN A 69 2.57 6.70 -7.46
N SER A 70 1.67 6.57 -8.43
CA SER A 70 0.32 7.17 -8.41
C SER A 70 -0.84 6.18 -8.19
N TYR A 71 -0.54 4.89 -8.01
CA TYR A 71 -1.52 3.81 -7.92
C TYR A 71 -1.63 3.29 -6.48
N SER A 72 -2.78 3.52 -5.87
CA SER A 72 -3.20 2.90 -4.61
C SER A 72 -3.97 1.61 -4.91
N TYR A 73 -3.59 0.49 -4.30
CA TYR A 73 -4.26 -0.80 -4.49
C TYR A 73 -5.25 -1.10 -3.37
N VAL A 74 -6.33 -1.78 -3.71
CA VAL A 74 -7.34 -2.24 -2.75
C VAL A 74 -7.47 -3.74 -2.92
N SER A 75 -7.55 -4.44 -1.80
CA SER A 75 -7.76 -5.89 -1.75
C SER A 75 -9.21 -6.23 -2.04
N LYS A 76 -9.43 -7.39 -2.66
CA LYS A 76 -10.75 -8.02 -2.67
C LYS A 76 -11.05 -8.57 -1.28
N ASP A 77 -12.34 -8.67 -0.94
CA ASP A 77 -12.77 -9.39 0.26
C ASP A 77 -12.19 -10.81 0.21
N ASN A 78 -11.31 -11.14 1.18
CA ASN A 78 -10.57 -12.41 1.31
C ASN A 78 -9.28 -12.58 0.47
N SER A 79 -8.54 -11.51 0.16
CA SER A 79 -7.16 -11.63 -0.36
C SER A 79 -6.12 -11.76 0.77
N ASP A 80 -5.05 -12.52 0.51
CA ASP A 80 -3.92 -12.70 1.43
C ASP A 80 -3.02 -11.45 1.38
N VAL A 81 -3.00 -10.65 2.46
CA VAL A 81 -2.33 -9.34 2.50
C VAL A 81 -1.30 -9.35 3.61
N ALA A 82 -0.02 -9.26 3.25
CA ALA A 82 1.09 -9.22 4.21
C ALA A 82 1.31 -7.82 4.82
N GLY A 83 0.93 -6.77 4.10
CA GLY A 83 1.16 -5.40 4.58
C GLY A 83 0.22 -4.38 3.95
N ARG A 84 -0.22 -3.42 4.78
CA ARG A 84 -1.07 -2.30 4.38
C ARG A 84 -0.42 -0.99 4.77
N PHE A 85 -0.66 0.05 4.00
CA PHE A 85 -0.33 1.40 4.44
C PHE A 85 -1.11 1.72 5.71
N ALA A 86 -0.44 2.37 6.67
CA ALA A 86 -1.03 2.68 7.95
C ALA A 86 -2.27 3.58 7.82
N ASN A 87 -2.97 3.76 8.95
CA ASN A 87 -4.11 4.66 9.03
C ASN A 87 -3.74 6.10 8.64
N TYR A 88 -4.76 6.89 8.27
CA TYR A 88 -4.62 8.28 7.81
C TYR A 88 -3.64 9.09 8.68
N ASP A 89 -3.79 9.04 10.00
CA ASP A 89 -3.01 9.88 10.90
C ASP A 89 -1.52 9.50 10.96
N ASN A 90 -1.18 8.23 10.69
CA ASN A 90 0.18 7.68 10.89
C ASN A 90 0.86 7.23 9.59
N VAL A 91 0.17 7.31 8.44
CA VAL A 91 0.71 6.82 7.16
C VAL A 91 1.91 7.63 6.67
N LYS A 92 1.99 8.93 6.98
CA LYS A 92 3.11 9.79 6.60
C LYS A 92 4.18 9.76 7.70
N ILE A 93 5.38 9.29 7.36
CA ILE A 93 6.56 9.45 8.21
C ILE A 93 7.29 10.74 7.84
N SER A 94 7.60 10.93 6.56
CA SER A 94 8.29 12.12 6.08
C SER A 94 7.96 12.44 4.61
N GLY A 95 8.30 13.66 4.19
CA GLY A 95 8.00 14.17 2.86
C GLY A 95 6.66 14.91 2.75
N ILE A 96 6.33 15.34 1.54
CA ILE A 96 5.13 16.13 1.25
C ILE A 96 4.03 15.18 0.78
N LEU A 97 2.99 15.01 1.60
CA LEU A 97 1.80 14.21 1.27
C LEU A 97 0.56 15.08 1.39
N TRP A 98 -0.10 15.31 0.25
CA TRP A 98 -1.37 16.03 0.17
C TRP A 98 -2.45 15.32 1.02
N PRO A 99 -3.31 16.04 1.75
CA PRO A 99 -4.39 15.43 2.54
C PRO A 99 -5.31 14.51 1.71
N GLU A 100 -5.62 14.90 0.47
CA GLU A 100 -6.44 14.13 -0.46
C GLU A 100 -5.74 12.83 -0.89
N ALA A 101 -4.43 12.90 -1.12
CA ALA A 101 -3.62 11.72 -1.41
C ALA A 101 -3.51 10.82 -0.17
N ARG A 102 -3.31 11.40 1.01
CA ARG A 102 -3.27 10.66 2.28
C ARG A 102 -4.55 9.87 2.50
N GLU A 103 -5.72 10.45 2.19
CA GLU A 103 -7.00 9.74 2.29
C GLU A 103 -7.10 8.59 1.29
N ARG A 104 -6.56 8.73 0.08
CA ARG A 104 -6.51 7.66 -0.93
C ARG A 104 -5.56 6.52 -0.54
N TRP A 105 -4.45 6.84 0.11
CA TRP A 105 -3.39 5.88 0.44
C TRP A 105 -3.59 5.19 1.79
N ALA A 106 -4.30 5.82 2.73
CA ALA A 106 -4.58 5.22 4.04
C ALA A 106 -5.27 3.86 3.89
N ASN A 107 -4.80 2.84 4.62
CA ASN A 107 -5.32 1.46 4.62
C ASN A 107 -5.30 0.74 3.26
N SER A 108 -4.66 1.34 2.25
CA SER A 108 -4.45 0.70 0.96
C SER A 108 -3.43 -0.44 1.08
N VAL A 109 -3.46 -1.36 0.13
CA VAL A 109 -2.61 -2.55 0.14
C VAL A 109 -1.22 -2.19 -0.32
N TYR A 110 -0.21 -2.56 0.47
CA TYR A 110 1.20 -2.47 0.08
C TYR A 110 1.70 -3.78 -0.50
N CYS A 111 1.57 -4.89 0.23
CA CYS A 111 2.04 -6.19 -0.20
C CYS A 111 0.91 -7.21 -0.06
N ALA A 112 0.58 -7.86 -1.17
CA ALA A 112 -0.43 -8.91 -1.21
C ALA A 112 0.03 -10.09 -2.03
N ARG A 113 -0.53 -11.25 -1.70
CA ARG A 113 -0.34 -12.50 -2.39
C ARG A 113 -1.65 -12.93 -3.01
N GLU A 114 -1.56 -13.41 -4.24
CA GLU A 114 -2.67 -14.05 -4.94
C GLU A 114 -2.26 -15.43 -5.45
N SER A 115 -3.04 -16.46 -5.15
CA SER A 115 -2.80 -17.79 -5.68
C SER A 115 -3.31 -17.90 -7.12
N VAL A 116 -2.46 -18.35 -8.04
CA VAL A 116 -2.82 -18.51 -9.46
C VAL A 116 -2.47 -19.92 -9.91
N GLY A 117 -3.49 -20.76 -10.09
CA GLY A 117 -3.33 -22.17 -10.44
C GLY A 117 -2.50 -22.92 -9.39
N LYS A 118 -1.34 -23.45 -9.78
CA LYS A 118 -0.38 -24.12 -8.88
C LYS A 118 0.68 -23.17 -8.31
N GLY A 119 0.76 -21.94 -8.85
CA GLY A 119 1.73 -20.93 -8.45
C GLY A 119 1.10 -19.82 -7.61
N GLN A 120 1.82 -18.71 -7.53
CA GLN A 120 1.37 -17.51 -6.85
C GLN A 120 1.93 -16.27 -7.52
N VAL A 121 1.27 -15.15 -7.29
CA VAL A 121 1.71 -13.82 -7.65
C VAL A 121 1.83 -13.01 -6.36
N ILE A 122 2.97 -12.39 -6.15
CA ILE A 122 3.21 -11.48 -5.02
C ILE A 122 3.28 -10.08 -5.60
N ILE A 123 2.44 -9.20 -5.10
CA ILE A 123 2.24 -7.85 -5.60
C ILE A 123 2.77 -6.89 -4.55
N PHE A 124 3.74 -6.07 -4.95
CA PHE A 124 4.18 -4.91 -4.19
C PHE A 124 3.62 -3.65 -4.83
N ALA A 125 3.08 -2.75 -4.03
CA ALA A 125 2.51 -1.51 -4.52
C ALA A 125 3.61 -0.61 -5.13
N THR A 126 4.76 -0.52 -4.47
CA THR A 126 5.94 0.23 -4.91
C THR A 126 7.14 -0.69 -5.01
N ASP A 127 8.28 -0.16 -5.46
CA ASP A 127 9.53 -0.91 -5.45
C ASP A 127 9.97 -1.21 -4.00
N PRO A 128 10.04 -2.50 -3.59
CA PRO A 128 10.45 -2.87 -2.24
C PRO A 128 11.95 -2.62 -1.97
N ASN A 129 12.78 -2.49 -3.01
CA ASN A 129 14.22 -2.28 -2.88
C ASN A 129 14.70 -0.97 -3.52
N PHE A 130 13.88 0.08 -3.45
CA PHE A 130 14.23 1.39 -4.01
C PHE A 130 15.56 1.90 -3.44
N ARG A 131 16.60 1.88 -4.29
CA ARG A 131 17.98 2.29 -3.97
C ARG A 131 18.58 1.63 -2.72
N ALA A 132 18.06 0.48 -2.29
CA ALA A 132 18.48 -0.20 -1.06
C ALA A 132 18.45 0.70 0.20
N TYR A 133 17.57 1.71 0.25
CA TYR A 133 17.46 2.59 1.42
C TYR A 133 16.73 1.94 2.61
N PHE A 134 15.79 1.04 2.33
CA PHE A 134 14.91 0.46 3.36
C PHE A 134 15.11 -1.05 3.46
N TYR A 135 15.86 -1.47 4.48
CA TYR A 135 16.11 -2.89 4.75
C TYR A 135 14.82 -3.69 4.99
N GLY A 136 13.77 -3.05 5.51
CA GLY A 136 12.47 -3.70 5.71
C GLY A 136 11.84 -4.17 4.39
N GLY A 137 11.82 -3.29 3.38
CA GLY A 137 11.33 -3.62 2.04
C GLY A 137 12.21 -4.67 1.35
N GLU A 138 13.54 -4.53 1.44
CA GLU A 138 14.48 -5.51 0.90
C GLU A 138 14.26 -6.91 1.49
N ARG A 139 14.05 -7.00 2.81
CA ARG A 139 13.75 -8.26 3.49
C ARG A 139 12.44 -8.88 3.03
N MET A 140 11.37 -8.10 2.82
CA MET A 140 10.13 -8.62 2.24
C MET A 140 10.36 -9.19 0.83
N LEU A 141 11.16 -8.51 0.01
CA LEU A 141 11.52 -8.99 -1.33
C LEU A 141 12.30 -10.30 -1.26
N LEU A 142 13.28 -10.41 -0.35
CA LEU A 142 14.04 -11.63 -0.14
C LEU A 142 13.15 -12.78 0.37
N ASN A 143 12.23 -12.50 1.29
CA ASN A 143 11.24 -13.49 1.75
C ASN A 143 10.38 -13.98 0.58
N ALA A 144 9.92 -13.07 -0.29
CA ALA A 144 9.16 -13.44 -1.48
C ALA A 144 9.95 -14.37 -2.43
N ILE A 145 11.23 -14.10 -2.65
CA ILE A 145 12.09 -14.89 -3.55
C ILE A 145 12.45 -16.25 -2.93
N LEU A 146 12.87 -16.25 -1.66
CA LEU A 146 13.41 -17.43 -0.99
C LEU A 146 12.33 -18.35 -0.42
N LEU A 147 11.32 -17.77 0.23
CA LEU A 147 10.25 -18.53 0.90
C LEU A 147 9.04 -18.76 -0.01
N GLY A 148 8.85 -17.90 -1.02
CA GLY A 148 7.73 -17.98 -1.95
C GLY A 148 7.48 -19.39 -2.50
N PRO A 149 8.47 -20.05 -3.13
CA PRO A 149 8.29 -21.40 -3.69
C PRO A 149 7.74 -22.42 -2.69
N GLY A 150 8.16 -22.36 -1.42
CA GLY A 150 7.76 -23.32 -0.39
C GLY A 150 6.45 -23.00 0.32
N PHE A 151 6.24 -21.76 0.74
CA PHE A 151 5.08 -21.38 1.56
C PHE A 151 3.82 -21.11 0.74
N GLY A 152 3.97 -20.72 -0.53
CA GLY A 152 2.86 -20.20 -1.30
C GLY A 152 2.50 -20.95 -2.57
N THR A 153 3.34 -21.86 -3.07
CA THR A 153 3.01 -22.66 -4.26
C THR A 153 2.49 -24.03 -3.88
N ARG A 154 1.59 -24.58 -4.70
CA ARG A 154 1.04 -25.93 -4.48
C ARG A 154 1.74 -26.88 -5.45
N GLN A 155 2.94 -27.32 -5.05
CA GLN A 155 3.69 -28.34 -5.79
C GLN A 155 2.87 -29.64 -5.78
N THR A 156 2.53 -30.16 -6.96
CA THR A 156 1.95 -31.51 -7.07
C THR A 156 3.14 -32.46 -7.20
N VAL A 157 3.47 -33.18 -6.13
CA VAL A 157 4.42 -34.29 -6.24
C VAL A 157 3.61 -35.46 -6.78
N GLU A 158 3.77 -35.75 -8.07
CA GLU A 158 3.29 -37.02 -8.63
C GLU A 158 4.31 -38.10 -8.20
N PHE A 159 3.85 -39.03 -7.37
CA PHE A 159 4.59 -40.22 -6.97
C PHE A 159 4.31 -41.38 -7.94
#